data_AF-A0A327KHA8-F1
#
_entry.id   AF-A0A327KHA8-F1
#
_cell.length_a   1.000
_cell.length_b   1.000
_cell.length_c   1.000
_cell.angle_alpha   90.00
_cell.angle_beta   90.00
_cell.angle_gamma   90.00
#
_symmetry.space_group_name_H-M   'P 1'
#
loop_
_entity.id
_entity.type
_entity.pdbx_description
1 polymer ?
#
loop_
_entity_poly.entity_id
_entity_poly.type
_entity_poly.pdbx_seq_one_letter_code
_entity_poly.pdbx_strand_id
1 'polypeptide(L)'
;MADLVPARHGIDRRARDISKLSTGHPDDLITTAQLAAWLGVSIQWAEIGRSKGWGPPYIKLGRRVAYRRGSVLAWLAERERAHQKPPGTPTTKAAANSAAGA
;
A
#
# COMPACT_ATOMS: atom_id res chain seq x y z
N MET A 1 15.63 14.91 2.73
CA MET A 1 14.89 15.14 1.47
C MET A 1 13.84 14.04 1.33
N ALA A 2 12.65 14.21 1.92
CA ALA A 2 11.55 13.27 1.80
C ALA A 2 10.89 13.47 0.43
N ASP A 3 11.31 12.68 -0.57
CA ASP A 3 10.72 12.70 -1.91
C ASP A 3 9.26 12.24 -1.77
N LEU A 4 8.36 13.20 -1.98
CA LEU A 4 6.91 13.02 -1.97
C LEU A 4 6.55 11.82 -2.85
N VAL A 5 6.24 10.68 -2.22
CA VAL A 5 5.47 9.61 -2.87
C VAL A 5 4.21 10.29 -3.41
N PRO A 6 4.02 10.37 -4.73
CA PRO A 6 2.85 11.06 -5.25
C PRO A 6 1.61 10.32 -4.73
N ALA A 7 0.87 10.98 -3.81
CA ALA A 7 -0.40 10.54 -3.26
C ALA A 7 -1.49 10.27 -4.33
N ARG A 8 -1.15 10.52 -5.61
CA ARG A 8 -2.02 10.54 -6.78
C ARG A 8 -2.62 9.20 -7.21
N HIS A 9 -2.21 8.07 -6.64
CA HIS A 9 -2.79 6.75 -7.02
C HIS A 9 -3.58 6.07 -5.90
N GLY A 10 -3.72 6.75 -4.75
CA GLY A 10 -4.53 6.30 -3.62
C GLY A 10 -4.13 4.95 -3.03
N ILE A 11 -2.97 4.39 -3.41
CA ILE A 11 -2.55 3.02 -3.08
C ILE A 11 -2.54 2.81 -1.57
N ASP A 12 -2.04 3.77 -0.81
CA ASP A 12 -1.96 3.66 0.65
C ASP A 12 -3.34 3.51 1.29
N ARG A 13 -4.33 4.26 0.82
CA ARG A 13 -5.72 4.19 1.29
C ARG A 13 -6.35 2.83 1.00
N ARG A 14 -6.06 2.25 -0.15
CA ARG A 14 -6.65 0.98 -0.62
C ARG A 14 -5.71 -0.21 -0.48
N ALA A 15 -4.60 -0.08 0.24
CA ALA A 15 -3.57 -1.11 0.30
C ALA A 15 -4.13 -2.43 0.85
N ARG A 16 -5.01 -2.34 1.85
CA ARG A 16 -5.78 -3.45 2.42
C ARG A 16 -6.63 -4.19 1.39
N ASP A 17 -7.29 -3.46 0.50
CA ASP A 17 -8.19 -4.06 -0.48
C ASP A 17 -7.39 -4.67 -1.63
N ILE A 18 -6.35 -3.97 -2.11
CA ILE A 18 -5.45 -4.49 -3.14
C ILE A 18 -4.81 -5.81 -2.70
N SER A 19 -4.34 -5.90 -1.45
CA SER A 19 -3.67 -7.12 -0.96
C SER A 19 -4.60 -8.34 -1.00
N LYS A 20 -5.88 -8.15 -0.68
CA LYS A 20 -6.92 -9.20 -0.75
C LYS A 20 -7.25 -9.65 -2.16
N LEU A 21 -7.08 -8.78 -3.16
CA LEU A 21 -7.32 -9.10 -4.58
C LEU A 21 -6.22 -9.98 -5.20
N SER A 22 -5.16 -10.28 -4.44
CA SER A 22 -4.09 -11.17 -4.92
C SER A 22 -4.62 -12.57 -5.24
N THR A 23 -4.52 -12.96 -6.51
CA THR A 23 -4.83 -14.33 -6.97
C THR A 23 -3.55 -15.09 -7.32
N GLY A 24 -3.08 -16.00 -6.46
CA GLY A 24 -1.90 -16.85 -6.71
C GLY A 24 -1.08 -17.15 -5.45
N HIS A 25 -0.01 -17.94 -5.60
CA HIS A 25 0.88 -18.32 -4.50
C HIS A 25 1.89 -17.20 -4.18
N PRO A 26 2.28 -16.97 -2.91
CA PRO A 26 3.24 -15.91 -2.54
C PRO A 26 4.61 -16.00 -3.24
N ASP A 27 5.04 -17.19 -3.64
CA ASP A 27 6.28 -17.39 -4.39
C ASP A 27 6.17 -17.09 -5.89
N ASP A 28 4.95 -16.88 -6.40
CA ASP A 28 4.73 -16.58 -7.81
C ASP A 28 5.43 -15.27 -8.21
N LEU A 29 6.09 -15.31 -9.36
CA LEU A 29 6.70 -14.16 -9.99
C LEU A 29 5.72 -13.54 -10.97
N ILE A 30 5.43 -12.26 -10.78
CA ILE A 30 4.57 -11.47 -11.66
C ILE A 30 5.40 -10.43 -12.41
N THR A 31 4.99 -10.14 -13.64
CA THR A 31 5.59 -9.12 -14.49
C THR A 31 5.19 -7.71 -14.05
N THR A 32 5.90 -6.68 -14.54
CA THR A 32 5.51 -5.28 -14.34
C THR A 32 4.09 -4.99 -14.82
N ALA A 33 3.65 -5.59 -15.94
CA ALA A 33 2.30 -5.40 -16.47
C ALA A 33 1.23 -6.00 -15.53
N GLN A 34 1.47 -7.21 -15.03
CA GLN A 34 0.58 -7.85 -14.05
C GLN A 34 0.56 -7.08 -12.72
N LEU A 35 1.71 -6.59 -12.26
CA LEU A 35 1.78 -5.72 -11.09
C LEU A 35 0.95 -4.45 -11.30
N ALA A 36 1.14 -3.77 -12.43
CA ALA A 36 0.43 -2.53 -12.74
C ALA A 36 -1.09 -2.74 -12.79
N ALA A 37 -1.54 -3.84 -13.41
CA ALA A 37 -2.94 -4.23 -13.43
C ALA A 37 -3.48 -4.50 -12.02
N TRP A 38 -2.74 -5.27 -11.21
CA TRP A 38 -3.14 -5.61 -9.84
C TRP A 38 -3.20 -4.37 -8.93
N LEU A 39 -2.23 -3.46 -9.03
CA LEU A 39 -2.24 -2.20 -8.31
C LEU A 39 -3.24 -1.19 -8.90
N GLY A 40 -3.78 -1.41 -10.10
CA GLY A 40 -4.62 -0.46 -10.82
C GLY A 40 -3.90 0.86 -11.11
N VAL A 41 -2.70 0.78 -11.70
CA VAL A 41 -1.85 1.90 -12.11
C VAL A 41 -1.28 1.65 -13.52
N SER A 42 -0.64 2.66 -14.11
CA SER A 42 0.04 2.46 -15.40
C SER A 42 1.36 1.70 -15.24
N ILE A 43 1.79 1.01 -16.30
CA ILE A 43 3.10 0.33 -16.34
C ILE A 43 4.23 1.33 -16.11
N GLN A 44 4.16 2.50 -16.76
CA GLN A 44 5.13 3.59 -16.60
C GLN A 44 5.23 4.03 -15.14
N TRP A 45 4.12 4.08 -14.38
CA TRP A 45 4.16 4.40 -12.96
C TRP A 45 4.99 3.37 -12.18
N ALA A 46 4.80 2.07 -12.44
CA ALA A 46 5.57 1.02 -11.79
C ALA A 46 7.06 1.10 -12.15
N GLU A 47 7.40 1.44 -13.39
CA GLU A 47 8.77 1.62 -13.84
C GLU A 47 9.47 2.82 -13.19
N ILE A 48 8.78 3.98 -13.12
CA ILE A 48 9.28 5.16 -12.41
C ILE A 48 9.47 4.81 -10.93
N GLY A 49 8.52 4.09 -10.33
CA GLY A 49 8.59 3.66 -8.94
C GLY A 49 9.75 2.74 -8.62
N ARG A 50 10.08 1.85 -9.55
CA ARG A 50 11.28 1.02 -9.48
C ARG A 50 12.55 1.86 -9.57
N SER A 51 12.62 2.79 -10.53
CA SER A 51 13.80 3.64 -10.73
C SER A 51 14.05 4.61 -9.57
N LYS A 52 12.98 5.10 -8.93
CA LYS A 52 13.05 6.03 -7.79
C LYS A 52 13.08 5.34 -6.42
N GLY A 53 12.85 4.04 -6.35
CA GLY A 53 12.94 3.26 -5.10
C GLY A 53 11.75 3.35 -4.16
N TRP A 54 10.58 3.85 -4.59
CA TRP A 54 9.36 3.90 -3.77
C TRP A 54 8.35 2.77 -4.07
N GLY A 55 8.60 1.95 -5.10
CA GLY A 55 7.75 0.81 -5.47
C GLY A 55 8.01 -0.46 -4.64
N PRO A 56 7.29 -1.56 -4.94
CA PRO A 56 7.53 -2.85 -4.30
C PRO A 56 8.90 -3.45 -4.69
N PRO A 57 9.47 -4.33 -3.85
CA PRO A 57 10.73 -5.01 -4.15
C PRO A 57 10.65 -5.82 -5.45
N TYR A 58 11.73 -5.78 -6.24
CA TYR A 58 11.78 -6.42 -7.55
C TYR A 58 13.01 -7.31 -7.68
N ILE A 59 12.92 -8.27 -8.59
CA ILE A 59 13.97 -9.22 -8.93
C ILE A 59 14.34 -8.99 -10.40
N LYS A 60 15.63 -8.88 -10.68
CA LYS A 60 16.15 -8.84 -12.06
C LYS A 60 16.41 -10.25 -12.55
N LEU A 61 15.76 -10.63 -13.65
CA LEU A 61 15.92 -11.90 -14.35
C LEU A 61 16.54 -11.60 -15.72
N GLY A 62 17.84 -11.36 -15.73
CA GLY A 62 18.56 -10.86 -16.90
C GLY A 62 18.01 -9.49 -17.34
N ARG A 63 17.40 -9.46 -18.52
CA ARG A 63 16.79 -8.23 -19.11
C ARG A 63 15.37 -7.97 -18.61
N ARG A 64 14.74 -8.95 -17.95
CA ARG A 64 13.36 -8.85 -17.46
C ARG A 64 13.34 -8.48 -15.98
N VAL A 65 12.27 -7.83 -15.56
CA VAL A 65 12.00 -7.56 -14.15
C VAL A 65 10.73 -8.27 -13.74
N ALA A 66 10.81 -8.94 -12.60
CA ALA A 66 9.70 -9.63 -11.97
C ALA A 66 9.54 -9.18 -10.52
N TYR A 67 8.36 -9.39 -9.97
CA TYR A 67 8.02 -9.08 -8.61
C TYR A 67 7.53 -10.37 -7.97
N ARG A 68 8.09 -10.73 -6.82
CA ARG A 68 7.54 -11.84 -6.04
C ARG A 68 6.25 -11.36 -5.39
N ARG A 69 5.16 -12.11 -5.59
CA ARG A 69 3.82 -11.75 -5.08
C ARG A 69 3.84 -11.49 -3.58
N GLY A 70 4.49 -12.35 -2.79
CA GLY A 70 4.65 -12.19 -1.35
C GLY A 70 5.38 -10.89 -0.96
N SER A 71 6.38 -10.47 -1.73
CA SER A 71 7.07 -9.20 -1.49
C SER A 71 6.18 -7.99 -1.77
N VAL A 72 5.34 -8.06 -2.81
CA VAL A 72 4.35 -7.01 -3.10
C VAL A 72 3.29 -6.95 -2.00
N LEU A 73 2.82 -8.10 -1.51
CA LEU A 73 1.89 -8.18 -0.37
C LEU A 73 2.49 -7.55 0.89
N ALA A 74 3.74 -7.85 1.21
CA ALA A 74 4.44 -7.26 2.36
C ALA A 74 4.57 -5.73 2.22
N TRP A 75 4.86 -5.23 1.01
CA TRP A 75 4.91 -3.81 0.71
C TRP A 75 3.54 -3.12 0.86
N LEU A 76 2.46 -3.77 0.42
CA LEU A 76 1.09 -3.27 0.66
C LEU A 76 0.73 -3.26 2.15
N ALA A 77 1.12 -4.30 2.90
CA ALA A 77 0.86 -4.39 4.33
C ALA A 77 1.58 -3.29 5.13
N GLU A 78 2.80 -2.93 4.75
CA GLU A 78 3.52 -1.79 5.35
C GLU A 78 2.78 -0.46 5.09
N ARG A 79 2.32 -0.24 3.87
CA ARG A 79 1.55 0.96 3.50
C ARG A 79 0.20 1.04 4.22
N GLU A 80 -0.46 -0.11 4.39
CA GLU A 80 -1.69 -0.19 5.19
C GLU A 80 -1.43 0.28 6.62
N ARG A 81 -0.37 -0.23 7.28
CA ARG A 81 0.01 0.18 8.63
C ARG A 81 0.35 1.67 8.72
N ALA A 82 1.12 2.19 7.77
CA ALA A 82 1.49 3.59 7.73
C ALA A 82 0.30 4.52 7.48
N HIS A 83 -0.72 4.05 6.74
CA HIS A 83 -1.94 4.82 6.49
C HIS A 83 -2.92 4.77 7.66
N GLN A 84 -2.91 3.70 8.47
CA GLN A 84 -3.66 3.67 9.72
C GLN A 84 -3.15 4.78 10.64
N LYS A 85 -4.02 5.73 10.96
CA LYS A 85 -3.76 6.70 12.03
C LYS A 85 -3.46 5.90 13.30
N PRO A 86 -2.37 6.17 14.06
CA PRO A 86 -2.18 5.54 15.35
C PRO A 86 -3.47 5.76 16.16
N PRO A 87 -3.98 4.76 16.89
CA PRO A 87 -5.18 4.92 17.69
C PRO A 87 -4.98 6.15 18.56
N GLY A 88 -5.74 7.20 18.28
CA GLY A 88 -5.73 8.39 19.10
C GLY A 88 -6.11 7.96 20.50
N THR A 89 -5.30 8.35 21.48
CA THR A 89 -5.67 8.40 22.88
C THR A 89 -7.13 8.86 22.99
N PRO A 90 -8.00 8.19 23.76
CA PRO A 90 -9.37 8.65 23.90
C PRO A 90 -9.36 10.05 24.49
N THR A 91 -9.54 11.06 23.65
CA THR A 91 -9.93 12.39 24.10
C THR A 91 -11.40 12.28 24.47
N THR A 92 -11.64 12.04 25.75
CA THR A 92 -12.99 12.07 26.29
C THR A 92 -13.51 13.50 26.14
N LYS A 93 -14.46 13.69 25.23
CA LYS A 93 -15.45 14.77 25.34
C LYS A 93 -16.82 14.10 25.48
N ALA A 94 -17.03 13.46 26.62
CA ALA A 94 -18.33 12.95 27.04
C ALA A 94 -18.44 13.06 28.57
N ALA A 95 -18.51 14.30 29.07
CA ALA A 95 -18.91 14.63 30.44
C ALA A 95 -19.44 16.07 30.48
N ALA A 96 -20.61 16.29 29.89
CA ALA A 96 -21.49 17.42 30.18
C ALA A 96 -22.81 17.13 29.47
N ASN A 97 -23.75 16.52 30.20
CA ASN A 97 -25.22 16.65 30.08
C ASN A 97 -25.87 15.43 30.74
N SER A 98 -25.84 15.39 32.07
CA SER A 98 -26.74 14.56 32.89
C SER A 98 -26.67 15.06 34.33
N ALA A 99 -27.58 15.98 34.68
CA ALA A 99 -28.15 16.19 36.02
C ALA A 99 -28.97 17.50 36.03
N ALA A 100 -30.15 17.46 35.41
CA ALA A 100 -31.28 18.32 35.78
C ALA A 100 -32.42 17.37 36.12
N GLY A 101 -32.89 17.40 37.37
CA GLY A 101 -34.02 16.59 37.81
C GLY A 101 -33.82 15.98 39.20
N ALA A 102 -33.99 16.80 40.23
CA ALA A 102 -34.65 16.48 41.50
C ALA A 102 -34.84 17.79 42.28
#